data_AF-A0A963SBL1-F1
#
_entry.id   AF-A0A963SBL1-F1
#
_cell.length_a   1.000
_cell.length_b   1.000
_cell.length_c   1.000
_cell.angle_alpha   90.00
_cell.angle_beta   90.00
_cell.angle_gamma   90.00
#
_symmetry.space_group_name_H-M   'P 1'
#
loop_
_entity.id
_entity.type
_entity.pdbx_description
1 polymer ?
#
loop_
_entity_poly.entity_id
_entity_poly.type
_entity_poly.pdbx_seq_one_letter_code
_entity_poly.pdbx_strand_id
1 'polypeptide(L)'
;MADINSHIEIGVTTGPIRGSRKVHVGARTGSGIRVAMREIDLEGDEPSVRVYDTSGPYTDPAAQIDINKGLPQLRREWIMARGDVEEYDAREVKPEDNGQLGPDRSGGVPAFPNVVKRPLRAKAGANVSQMHYARRGIITPEMEYVAERENLGREMAAELIAANREGAQSWGAAIPDLITPEFVRDEVARGRAIIPNNINHPESEPMAIGRNFLVKINANIGNSAVASDVASEVDK
;
A
#
# COMPACT_ATOMS: atom_id res chain seq x y z
N MET A 1 -36.88 -17.33 -21.57
CA MET A 1 -36.25 -16.13 -20.98
C MET A 1 -35.50 -16.64 -19.77
N ALA A 2 -34.19 -16.80 -19.90
CA ALA A 2 -33.35 -17.16 -18.76
C ALA A 2 -33.13 -15.90 -17.94
N ASP A 3 -33.53 -15.93 -16.67
CA ASP A 3 -33.08 -14.97 -15.66
C ASP A 3 -31.55 -15.10 -15.53
N ILE A 4 -30.81 -14.22 -16.20
CA ILE A 4 -29.36 -14.08 -16.07
C ILE A 4 -29.09 -12.89 -15.14
N ASN A 5 -29.70 -12.91 -13.97
CA ASN A 5 -29.28 -12.08 -12.84
C ASN A 5 -29.00 -13.01 -11.65
N SER A 6 -28.13 -14.02 -11.86
CA SER A 6 -27.45 -14.61 -10.72
C SER A 6 -26.46 -13.57 -10.22
N HIS A 7 -26.67 -13.04 -9.01
CA HIS A 7 -25.67 -12.28 -8.29
C HIS A 7 -24.39 -13.13 -8.22
N ILE A 8 -23.45 -12.86 -9.12
CA ILE A 8 -22.08 -13.33 -8.97
C ILE A 8 -21.55 -12.49 -7.80
N GLU A 9 -21.66 -13.02 -6.58
CA GLU A 9 -20.80 -12.60 -5.49
C GLU A 9 -19.37 -12.84 -6.00
N ILE A 10 -18.72 -11.75 -6.38
CA ILE A 10 -17.30 -11.77 -6.69
C ILE A 10 -16.60 -12.04 -5.36
N GLY A 11 -16.38 -13.31 -5.06
CA GLY A 11 -15.75 -13.76 -3.83
C GLY A 11 -14.26 -13.54 -3.92
N VAL A 12 -13.77 -12.51 -3.24
CA VAL A 12 -12.35 -12.34 -2.94
C VAL A 12 -12.06 -12.96 -1.58
N THR A 13 -10.91 -13.60 -1.44
CA THR A 13 -10.50 -14.18 -0.16
C THR A 13 -10.41 -13.09 0.90
N THR A 14 -11.23 -13.19 1.94
CA THR A 14 -11.33 -12.22 3.05
C THR A 14 -11.35 -12.92 4.40
N GLY A 15 -11.18 -12.12 5.45
CA GLY A 15 -11.18 -12.57 6.84
C GLY A 15 -9.77 -12.67 7.43
N PRO A 16 -9.68 -12.79 8.77
CA PRO A 16 -8.38 -12.80 9.45
C PRO A 16 -7.47 -13.93 8.95
N ILE A 17 -6.19 -13.62 8.76
CA ILE A 17 -5.18 -14.66 8.50
C ILE A 17 -5.15 -15.60 9.71
N ARG A 18 -5.37 -16.88 9.46
CA ARG A 18 -5.51 -17.92 10.50
C ARG A 18 -4.41 -17.80 11.57
N GLY A 19 -4.82 -17.77 12.84
CA GLY A 19 -3.92 -17.66 13.98
C GLY A 19 -3.39 -16.23 14.24
N SER A 20 -3.97 -15.22 13.59
CA SER A 20 -3.61 -13.82 13.83
C SER A 20 -4.80 -12.88 13.74
N ARG A 21 -4.64 -11.68 14.28
CA ARG A 21 -5.61 -10.57 14.19
C ARG A 21 -4.98 -9.34 13.55
N LYS A 22 -5.77 -8.58 12.80
CA LYS A 22 -5.38 -7.24 12.34
C LYS A 22 -5.27 -6.30 13.53
N VAL A 23 -4.24 -5.46 13.55
CA VAL A 23 -4.11 -4.35 14.51
C VAL A 23 -3.70 -3.07 13.81
N HIS A 24 -4.11 -1.94 14.38
CA HIS A 24 -3.77 -0.60 13.90
C HIS A 24 -3.02 0.15 15.00
N VAL A 25 -1.70 0.24 14.87
CA VAL A 25 -0.83 0.82 15.89
C VAL A 25 -0.64 2.31 15.61
N GLY A 26 -0.85 3.16 16.63
CA GLY A 26 -0.64 4.60 16.50
C GLY A 26 0.85 4.95 16.39
N ALA A 27 1.18 5.93 15.55
CA ALA A 27 2.53 6.44 15.41
C ALA A 27 3.08 7.03 16.72
N ARG A 28 4.36 6.81 16.99
CA ARG A 28 5.07 7.24 18.21
C ARG A 28 5.18 8.76 18.32
N THR A 29 5.07 9.46 17.20
CA THR A 29 5.02 10.92 17.10
C THR A 29 3.76 11.53 17.74
N GLY A 30 2.68 10.74 17.90
CA GLY A 30 1.38 11.25 18.32
C GLY A 30 0.58 11.97 17.22
N SER A 31 0.96 11.86 15.95
CA SER A 31 0.31 12.54 14.81
C SER A 31 -1.12 12.09 14.50
N GLY A 32 -1.57 10.99 15.11
CA GLY A 32 -2.83 10.32 14.79
C GLY A 32 -2.74 9.33 13.64
N ILE A 33 -1.59 9.22 12.96
CA ILE A 33 -1.35 8.17 11.97
C ILE A 33 -1.43 6.80 12.63
N ARG A 34 -2.10 5.85 11.99
CA ARG A 34 -2.20 4.46 12.43
C ARG A 34 -1.72 3.51 11.34
N VAL A 35 -0.82 2.60 11.70
CA VAL A 35 -0.20 1.63 10.80
C VAL A 35 -0.81 0.25 10.99
N ALA A 36 -1.18 -0.37 9.88
CA ALA A 36 -1.73 -1.73 9.87
C ALA A 36 -0.61 -2.77 10.02
N MET A 37 -0.78 -3.65 11.00
CA MET A 37 0.07 -4.82 11.28
C MET A 37 -0.84 -6.01 11.62
N ARG A 38 -0.27 -7.19 11.85
CA ARG A 38 -1.01 -8.29 12.47
C ARG A 38 -0.29 -8.85 13.69
N GLU A 39 -1.06 -9.31 14.66
CA GLU A 39 -0.56 -9.93 15.89
C GLU A 39 -0.93 -11.41 15.93
N ILE A 40 0.05 -12.22 16.34
CA ILE A 40 -0.08 -13.65 16.58
C ILE A 40 -0.01 -13.84 18.10
N ASP A 41 -1.04 -14.42 18.70
CA ASP A 41 -1.01 -14.76 20.12
C ASP A 41 -0.14 -15.98 20.34
N LEU A 42 0.70 -15.91 21.37
CA LEU A 42 1.52 -17.02 21.83
C LEU A 42 0.82 -17.72 23.00
N GLU A 43 1.21 -18.97 23.25
CA GLU A 43 0.81 -19.67 24.46
C GLU A 43 1.69 -19.24 25.64
N GLY A 44 1.16 -19.35 26.85
CA GLY A 44 1.80 -18.77 28.05
C GLY A 44 1.58 -17.26 28.14
N ASP A 45 2.01 -16.64 29.24
CA ASP A 45 1.89 -15.18 29.44
C ASP A 45 2.90 -14.37 28.60
N GLU A 46 3.26 -14.88 27.42
CA GLU A 46 4.15 -14.20 26.48
C GLU A 46 3.38 -13.13 25.68
N PRO A 47 4.01 -11.98 25.39
CA PRO A 47 3.37 -10.94 24.60
C PRO A 47 3.12 -11.41 23.16
N SER A 48 1.99 -10.98 22.57
CA SER A 48 1.66 -11.28 21.18
C SER A 48 2.77 -10.80 20.23
N VAL A 49 3.01 -11.59 19.19
CA VAL A 49 4.06 -11.34 18.18
C VAL A 49 3.49 -10.51 17.04
N ARG A 50 4.01 -9.30 16.84
CA ARG A 50 3.51 -8.34 15.85
C ARG A 50 4.32 -8.31 14.55
N VAL A 51 3.78 -8.89 13.49
CA VAL A 51 4.46 -9.02 12.20
C VAL A 51 3.96 -8.03 11.16
N TYR A 52 4.83 -7.72 10.19
CA TYR A 52 4.49 -6.94 9.01
C TYR A 52 3.34 -7.60 8.25
N ASP A 53 2.34 -6.80 7.86
CA ASP A 53 1.15 -7.28 7.18
C ASP A 53 0.84 -6.40 5.96
N THR A 54 0.81 -7.02 4.78
CA THR A 54 0.51 -6.37 3.49
C THR A 54 -0.87 -6.73 2.95
N SER A 55 -1.69 -7.45 3.72
CA SER A 55 -3.01 -7.90 3.27
C SER A 55 -4.08 -6.80 3.23
N GLY A 56 -3.77 -5.60 3.73
CA GLY A 56 -4.69 -4.47 3.73
C GLY A 56 -5.99 -4.74 4.49
N PRO A 57 -7.09 -4.05 4.12
CA PRO A 57 -8.39 -4.21 4.78
C PRO A 57 -9.03 -5.59 4.64
N TYR A 58 -8.59 -6.43 3.68
CA TYR A 58 -9.22 -7.73 3.40
C TYR A 58 -9.19 -8.72 4.57
N THR A 59 -8.23 -8.55 5.49
CA THR A 59 -8.08 -9.40 6.69
C THR A 59 -8.50 -8.70 7.98
N ASP A 60 -9.04 -7.48 7.88
CA ASP A 60 -9.62 -6.77 8.99
C ASP A 60 -11.09 -7.16 9.15
N PRO A 61 -11.50 -7.82 10.27
CA PRO A 61 -12.90 -8.20 10.48
C PRO A 61 -13.83 -6.98 10.65
N ALA A 62 -13.29 -5.78 10.89
CA ALA A 62 -14.07 -4.55 10.96
C ALA A 62 -14.28 -3.88 9.58
N ALA A 63 -13.56 -4.32 8.55
CA ALA A 63 -13.69 -3.77 7.21
C ALA A 63 -14.84 -4.45 6.45
N GLN A 64 -15.67 -3.63 5.78
CA GLN A 64 -16.65 -4.12 4.82
C GLN A 64 -16.06 -4.04 3.41
N ILE A 65 -15.76 -5.19 2.82
CA ILE A 65 -15.20 -5.27 1.48
C ILE A 65 -16.32 -5.29 0.44
N ASP A 66 -16.33 -4.29 -0.42
CA ASP A 66 -17.19 -4.21 -1.59
C ASP A 66 -16.33 -3.79 -2.79
N ILE A 67 -16.00 -4.77 -3.63
CA ILE A 67 -15.11 -4.55 -4.77
C ILE A 67 -15.74 -3.66 -5.85
N ASN A 68 -17.06 -3.41 -5.82
CA ASN A 68 -17.68 -2.44 -6.71
C ASN A 68 -17.48 -1.01 -6.17
N LYS A 69 -17.33 -0.84 -4.85
CA LYS A 69 -17.03 0.47 -4.23
C LYS A 69 -15.55 0.83 -4.27
N GLY A 70 -14.68 -0.18 -4.19
CA GLY A 70 -13.25 0.02 -3.99
C GLY A 70 -12.91 0.22 -2.50
N LEU A 71 -11.61 0.27 -2.22
CA LEU A 71 -11.11 0.41 -0.85
C LEU A 71 -11.23 1.86 -0.34
N PRO A 72 -11.25 2.06 1.00
CA PRO A 72 -11.19 3.40 1.58
C PRO A 72 -9.94 4.17 1.14
N GLN A 73 -10.11 5.46 0.83
CA GLN A 73 -9.04 6.32 0.35
C GLN A 73 -8.18 6.89 1.48
N LEU A 74 -7.45 6.03 2.18
CA LEU A 74 -6.62 6.34 3.36
C LEU A 74 -5.83 7.65 3.27
N ARG A 75 -5.21 7.90 2.12
CA ARG A 75 -4.26 9.00 1.91
C ARG A 75 -4.88 10.25 1.30
N ARG A 76 -6.17 10.24 0.93
CA ARG A 76 -6.80 11.33 0.18
C ARG A 76 -6.64 12.67 0.89
N GLU A 77 -6.93 12.70 2.19
CA GLU A 77 -6.82 13.92 3.00
C GLU A 77 -5.37 14.42 3.06
N TRP A 78 -4.39 13.54 3.22
CA TRP A 78 -2.97 13.91 3.27
C TRP A 78 -2.49 14.51 1.94
N ILE A 79 -2.97 13.97 0.82
CA ILE A 79 -2.65 14.46 -0.53
C ILE A 79 -3.26 15.85 -0.73
N MET A 80 -4.54 16.04 -0.36
CA MET A 80 -5.24 17.32 -0.52
C MET A 80 -4.69 18.40 0.41
N ALA A 81 -4.42 18.07 1.68
CA ALA A 81 -3.98 19.01 2.71
C ALA A 81 -2.64 19.69 2.40
N ARG A 82 -1.78 19.04 1.60
CA ARG A 82 -0.53 19.65 1.13
C ARG A 82 -0.74 20.87 0.24
N GLY A 83 -1.89 20.96 -0.42
CA GLY A 83 -2.21 22.10 -1.29
C GLY A 83 -1.44 22.14 -2.61
N ASP A 84 -0.70 21.08 -2.96
CA ASP A 84 0.15 20.99 -4.16
C ASP A 84 -0.57 20.36 -5.38
N VAL A 85 -1.80 19.88 -5.20
CA VAL A 85 -2.60 19.20 -6.23
C VAL A 85 -3.82 20.02 -6.66
N GLU A 86 -4.27 19.77 -7.88
CA GLU A 86 -5.55 20.24 -8.41
C GLU A 86 -6.25 19.11 -9.17
N GLU A 87 -7.58 19.19 -9.24
CA GLU A 87 -8.40 18.27 -10.03
C GLU A 87 -8.41 18.67 -11.51
N TYR A 88 -8.45 17.68 -12.40
CA TYR A 88 -8.62 17.89 -13.83
C TYR A 88 -9.57 16.85 -14.42
N ASP A 89 -10.13 17.13 -15.59
CA ASP A 89 -11.03 16.18 -16.26
C ASP A 89 -10.25 14.96 -16.75
N ALA A 90 -10.70 13.77 -16.34
CA ALA A 90 -10.06 12.52 -16.69
C ALA A 90 -9.98 12.35 -18.21
N ARG A 91 -8.89 11.73 -18.68
CA ARG A 91 -8.79 11.25 -20.06
C ARG A 91 -9.92 10.25 -20.32
N GLU A 92 -10.58 10.41 -21.47
CA GLU A 92 -11.53 9.41 -21.95
C GLU A 92 -10.82 8.10 -22.30
N VAL A 93 -11.38 6.99 -21.81
CA VAL A 93 -10.91 5.65 -22.16
C VAL A 93 -11.28 5.37 -23.61
N LYS A 94 -10.31 4.96 -24.41
CA LYS A 94 -10.47 4.66 -25.83
C LYS A 94 -10.54 3.16 -26.08
N PRO A 95 -11.13 2.69 -27.20
CA PRO A 95 -11.18 1.26 -27.53
C PRO A 95 -9.81 0.58 -27.56
N GLU A 96 -8.77 1.28 -28.02
CA GLU A 96 -7.39 0.77 -28.05
C GLU A 96 -6.80 0.47 -26.66
N ASP A 97 -7.30 1.13 -25.59
CA ASP A 97 -6.83 0.89 -24.22
C ASP A 97 -7.19 -0.52 -23.72
N ASN A 98 -8.21 -1.15 -24.34
CA ASN A 98 -8.76 -2.44 -23.93
C ASN A 98 -8.70 -3.50 -25.05
N GLY A 99 -7.83 -3.31 -26.06
CA GLY A 99 -7.64 -4.31 -27.13
C GLY A 99 -8.85 -4.52 -28.05
N GLN A 100 -9.85 -3.64 -28.03
CA GLN A 100 -11.12 -3.83 -28.74
C GLN A 100 -11.01 -3.67 -30.27
N LEU A 101 -9.86 -3.22 -30.76
CA LEU A 101 -9.57 -3.00 -32.18
C LEU A 101 -8.74 -4.14 -32.82
N GLY A 102 -8.30 -5.14 -32.05
CA GLY A 102 -7.49 -6.27 -32.53
C GLY A 102 -8.30 -7.50 -32.99
N PRO A 103 -7.66 -8.49 -33.64
CA PRO A 103 -8.30 -9.74 -34.06
C PRO A 103 -8.74 -10.61 -32.85
N ASP A 104 -7.96 -10.57 -31.77
CA ASP A 104 -8.28 -11.20 -30.48
C ASP A 104 -9.11 -10.24 -29.63
N ARG A 105 -10.37 -10.03 -30.00
CA ARG A 105 -11.30 -9.18 -29.24
C ARG A 105 -11.48 -9.75 -27.83
N SER A 106 -10.68 -9.28 -26.87
CA SER A 106 -10.95 -9.45 -25.44
C SER A 106 -12.21 -8.65 -25.11
N GLY A 107 -13.36 -9.28 -25.29
CA GLY A 107 -14.65 -8.66 -25.11
C GLY A 107 -14.95 -8.32 -23.65
N GLY A 108 -15.67 -7.22 -23.44
CA GLY A 108 -16.73 -7.17 -22.43
C GLY A 108 -16.35 -7.12 -20.95
N VAL A 109 -15.10 -6.83 -20.59
CA VAL A 109 -14.74 -6.59 -19.17
C VAL A 109 -15.58 -5.42 -18.65
N PRO A 110 -16.43 -5.62 -17.61
CA PRO A 110 -17.23 -4.54 -17.05
C PRO A 110 -16.32 -3.44 -16.52
N ALA A 111 -16.64 -2.19 -16.85
CA ALA A 111 -15.94 -1.05 -16.29
C ALA A 111 -16.18 -1.00 -14.77
N PHE A 112 -15.13 -0.67 -14.01
CA PHE A 112 -15.28 -0.37 -12.59
C PHE A 112 -16.33 0.75 -12.41
N PRO A 113 -17.37 0.56 -11.59
CA PRO A 113 -18.52 1.48 -11.59
C PRO A 113 -18.17 2.86 -11.01
N ASN A 114 -17.18 2.93 -10.11
CA ASN A 114 -16.79 4.17 -9.42
C ASN A 114 -15.53 4.80 -10.01
N VAL A 115 -15.46 4.93 -11.35
CA VAL A 115 -14.33 5.60 -12.01
C VAL A 115 -14.20 7.05 -11.54
N VAL A 116 -12.99 7.41 -11.09
CA VAL A 116 -12.64 8.78 -10.72
C VAL A 116 -12.73 9.68 -11.94
N LYS A 117 -13.73 10.58 -11.94
CA LYS A 117 -13.95 11.53 -13.06
C LYS A 117 -13.02 12.73 -13.02
N ARG A 118 -12.56 13.09 -11.82
CA ARG A 118 -11.66 14.22 -11.57
C ARG A 118 -10.42 13.76 -10.81
N PRO A 119 -9.48 13.07 -11.47
CA PRO A 119 -8.21 12.72 -10.87
C PRO A 119 -7.40 13.98 -10.52
N LEU A 120 -6.42 13.79 -9.67
CA LEU A 120 -5.49 14.81 -9.22
C LEU A 120 -4.28 14.90 -10.16
N ARG A 121 -3.78 16.11 -10.35
CA ARG A 121 -2.47 16.41 -10.93
C ARG A 121 -1.75 17.43 -10.05
N ALA A 122 -0.44 17.56 -10.21
CA ALA A 122 0.29 18.65 -9.58
C ALA A 122 -0.19 20.01 -10.13
N LYS A 123 -0.33 21.01 -9.26
CA LYS A 123 -0.54 22.40 -9.69
C LYS A 123 0.62 22.87 -10.58
N ALA A 124 0.37 23.86 -11.43
CA ALA A 124 1.41 24.48 -12.22
C ALA A 124 2.57 24.97 -11.32
N GLY A 125 3.80 24.53 -11.62
CA GLY A 125 4.99 24.86 -10.84
C GLY A 125 5.19 24.04 -9.55
N ALA A 126 4.24 23.18 -9.18
CA ALA A 126 4.37 22.28 -8.03
C ALA A 126 4.98 20.92 -8.43
N ASN A 127 5.46 20.17 -7.44
CA ASN A 127 5.92 18.78 -7.61
C ASN A 127 5.45 17.96 -6.42
N VAL A 128 4.80 16.84 -6.70
CA VAL A 128 4.10 16.02 -5.71
C VAL A 128 4.85 14.76 -5.30
N SER A 129 6.07 14.57 -5.81
CA SER A 129 6.87 13.38 -5.51
C SER A 129 7.43 13.42 -4.09
N GLN A 130 7.54 12.25 -3.46
CA GLN A 130 8.15 12.12 -2.13
C GLN A 130 9.61 12.61 -2.12
N MET A 131 10.35 12.40 -3.23
CA MET A 131 11.71 12.93 -3.38
C MET A 131 11.76 14.47 -3.41
N HIS A 132 10.77 15.14 -3.99
CA HIS A 132 10.67 16.60 -3.96
C HIS A 132 10.51 17.10 -2.52
N TYR A 133 9.54 16.55 -1.78
CA TYR A 133 9.33 16.93 -0.38
C TYR A 133 10.56 16.65 0.48
N ALA A 134 11.16 15.48 0.31
CA ALA A 134 12.34 15.06 1.04
C ALA A 134 13.52 16.03 0.88
N ARG A 135 13.82 16.43 -0.36
CA ARG A 135 14.91 17.39 -0.67
C ARG A 135 14.65 18.80 -0.15
N ARG A 136 13.39 19.13 0.16
CA ARG A 136 13.00 20.40 0.81
C ARG A 136 13.00 20.30 2.34
N GLY A 137 13.41 19.17 2.91
CA GLY A 137 13.40 18.94 4.36
C GLY A 137 12.03 18.60 4.93
N ILE A 138 11.01 18.42 4.08
CA ILE A 138 9.63 18.18 4.49
C ILE A 138 9.44 16.69 4.78
N ILE A 139 8.92 16.38 5.97
CA ILE A 139 8.46 15.04 6.35
C ILE A 139 6.98 14.94 6.02
N THR A 140 6.62 13.97 5.19
CA THR A 140 5.23 13.74 4.81
C THR A 140 4.57 12.69 5.71
N PRO A 141 3.23 12.64 5.78
CA PRO A 141 2.53 11.56 6.46
C PRO A 141 2.92 10.17 5.95
N GLU A 142 3.27 10.03 4.66
CA GLU A 142 3.77 8.75 4.14
C GLU A 142 5.15 8.37 4.69
N MET A 143 6.06 9.32 4.86
CA MET A 143 7.38 9.05 5.46
C MET A 143 7.25 8.60 6.91
N GLU A 144 6.31 9.21 7.64
CA GLU A 144 6.02 8.85 9.02
C GLU A 144 5.36 7.46 9.12
N TYR A 145 4.35 7.18 8.28
CA TYR A 145 3.71 5.88 8.20
C TYR A 145 4.73 4.76 7.94
N VAL A 146 5.65 4.99 7.00
CA VAL A 146 6.74 4.05 6.69
C VAL A 146 7.67 3.84 7.89
N ALA A 147 8.07 4.91 8.55
CA ALA A 147 8.99 4.81 9.68
C ALA A 147 8.43 3.92 10.78
N GLU A 148 7.17 4.13 11.13
CA GLU A 148 6.46 3.31 12.12
C GLU A 148 6.30 1.87 11.67
N ARG A 149 5.88 1.64 10.41
CA ARG A 149 5.71 0.29 9.87
C ARG A 149 7.00 -0.53 9.89
N GLU A 150 8.13 0.12 9.61
CA GLU A 150 9.45 -0.50 9.65
C GLU A 150 9.90 -0.83 11.07
N ASN A 151 9.66 0.06 12.04
CA ASN A 151 10.01 -0.20 13.44
C ASN A 151 9.19 -1.33 14.03
N LEU A 152 7.88 -1.35 13.80
CA LEU A 152 7.01 -2.40 14.33
C LEU A 152 7.39 -3.77 13.78
N GLY A 153 7.86 -3.85 12.54
CA GLY A 153 8.43 -5.08 11.97
C GLY A 153 9.80 -5.46 12.56
N ARG A 154 10.57 -4.49 13.09
CA ARG A 154 11.91 -4.69 13.68
C ARG A 154 11.92 -4.93 15.17
N GLU A 155 10.98 -4.36 15.92
CA GLU A 155 10.87 -4.53 17.39
C GLU A 155 10.81 -6.01 17.77
N MET A 156 10.06 -6.80 16.99
CA MET A 156 10.03 -8.27 17.07
C MET A 156 11.39 -8.94 16.91
N ALA A 157 12.20 -8.40 16.01
CA ALA A 157 13.50 -8.94 15.68
C ALA A 157 14.59 -8.28 16.50
N ALA A 158 14.31 -7.35 17.42
CA ALA A 158 15.34 -6.58 18.10
C ALA A 158 16.26 -7.48 18.92
N GLU A 159 15.70 -8.43 19.68
CA GLU A 159 16.47 -9.42 20.44
C GLU A 159 17.17 -10.44 19.53
N LEU A 160 16.49 -10.94 18.50
CA LEU A 160 17.11 -11.86 17.52
C LEU A 160 18.22 -11.19 16.69
N ILE A 161 18.05 -9.93 16.31
CA ILE A 161 19.05 -9.12 15.60
C ILE A 161 20.20 -8.79 16.54
N ALA A 162 19.93 -8.42 17.79
CA ALA A 162 20.97 -8.18 18.78
C ALA A 162 21.78 -9.44 19.07
N ALA A 163 21.12 -10.60 19.24
CA ALA A 163 21.76 -11.89 19.48
C ALA A 163 22.54 -12.41 18.26
N ASN A 164 22.07 -12.15 17.03
CA ASN A 164 22.74 -12.59 15.80
C ASN A 164 23.66 -11.52 15.18
N ARG A 165 23.83 -10.35 15.81
CA ARG A 165 24.68 -9.26 15.28
C ARG A 165 26.15 -9.65 15.21
N GLU A 166 26.63 -10.53 16.11
CA GLU A 166 28.03 -10.96 16.16
C GLU A 166 28.49 -11.78 14.94
N GLY A 167 27.60 -12.11 13.99
CA GLY A 167 27.95 -12.69 12.68
C GLY A 167 27.26 -12.03 11.47
N ALA A 168 26.40 -11.04 11.69
CA ALA A 168 25.62 -10.41 10.63
C ALA A 168 26.46 -9.38 9.84
N GLN A 169 26.46 -9.49 8.51
CA GLN A 169 27.18 -8.57 7.62
C GLN A 169 26.20 -7.83 6.71
N SER A 170 26.20 -6.49 6.79
CA SER A 170 25.35 -5.62 5.98
C SER A 170 26.05 -5.10 4.71
N TRP A 171 27.35 -5.39 4.56
CA TRP A 171 28.22 -4.95 3.46
C TRP A 171 28.26 -3.42 3.31
N GLY A 172 28.28 -2.71 4.43
CA GLY A 172 28.30 -1.25 4.48
C GLY A 172 26.93 -0.57 4.36
N ALA A 173 25.83 -1.28 4.64
CA ALA A 173 24.52 -0.66 4.75
C ALA A 173 24.43 0.17 6.06
N ALA A 174 23.69 1.27 6.02
CA ALA A 174 23.49 2.19 7.13
C ALA A 174 22.10 1.96 7.74
N ILE A 175 21.89 0.79 8.33
CA ILE A 175 20.62 0.38 8.94
C ILE A 175 20.62 0.86 10.40
N PRO A 176 19.75 1.82 10.77
CA PRO A 176 19.68 2.28 12.17
C PRO A 176 18.92 1.28 13.04
N ASP A 177 19.12 1.38 14.36
CA ASP A 177 18.35 0.62 15.35
C ASP A 177 16.86 1.00 15.32
N LEU A 178 16.59 2.30 15.15
CA LEU A 178 15.26 2.87 15.02
C LEU A 178 15.15 3.68 13.72
N ILE A 179 14.12 3.40 12.94
CA ILE A 179 13.79 4.14 11.72
C ILE A 179 12.92 5.34 12.11
N THR A 180 13.45 6.56 11.98
CA THR A 180 12.66 7.78 12.23
C THR A 180 12.10 8.37 10.93
N PRO A 181 11.06 9.21 10.97
CA PRO A 181 10.58 9.92 9.78
C PRO A 181 11.67 10.76 9.10
N GLU A 182 12.59 11.34 9.87
CA GLU A 182 13.78 12.07 9.35
C GLU A 182 14.72 11.13 8.59
N PHE A 183 14.96 9.92 9.11
CA PHE A 183 15.77 8.93 8.42
C PHE A 183 15.14 8.52 7.08
N VAL A 184 13.82 8.26 7.07
CA VAL A 184 13.09 7.96 5.83
C VAL A 184 13.21 9.10 4.83
N ARG A 185 13.00 10.34 5.28
CA ARG A 185 13.18 11.54 4.47
C ARG A 185 14.59 11.62 3.87
N ASP A 186 15.62 11.42 4.68
CA ASP A 186 17.02 11.52 4.22
C ASP A 186 17.37 10.44 3.18
N GLU A 187 16.90 9.21 3.38
CA GLU A 187 17.08 8.13 2.41
C GLU A 187 16.39 8.42 1.07
N VAL A 188 15.18 8.97 1.13
CA VAL A 188 14.43 9.39 -0.05
C VAL A 188 15.09 10.59 -0.75
N ALA A 189 15.56 11.58 0.01
CA ALA A 189 16.24 12.77 -0.54
C ALA A 189 17.52 12.41 -1.30
N ARG A 190 18.28 11.44 -0.76
CA ARG A 190 19.52 10.91 -1.34
C ARG A 190 19.28 9.90 -2.47
N GLY A 191 18.02 9.53 -2.74
CA GLY A 191 17.66 8.55 -3.77
C GLY A 191 18.07 7.11 -3.43
N ARG A 192 18.30 6.80 -2.15
CA ARG A 192 18.60 5.44 -1.67
C ARG A 192 17.36 4.63 -1.30
N ALA A 193 16.23 5.32 -1.17
CA ALA A 193 14.93 4.71 -0.99
C ALA A 193 13.84 5.45 -1.77
N ILE A 194 12.74 4.74 -2.04
CA ILE A 194 11.54 5.30 -2.66
C ILE A 194 10.31 4.90 -1.86
N ILE A 195 9.25 5.70 -2.00
CA ILE A 195 7.91 5.41 -1.49
C ILE A 195 6.94 5.48 -2.70
N PRO A 196 6.55 4.34 -3.31
CA PRO A 196 5.76 4.29 -4.53
C PRO A 196 4.28 4.61 -4.26
N ASN A 197 3.92 5.87 -4.37
CA ASN A 197 2.68 6.37 -3.79
C ASN A 197 2.06 7.47 -4.66
N ASN A 198 1.58 7.07 -5.85
CA ASN A 198 0.88 7.96 -6.79
C ASN A 198 -0.28 8.70 -6.08
N ILE A 199 -0.44 9.99 -6.39
CA ILE A 199 -1.51 10.84 -5.84
C ILE A 199 -2.93 10.39 -6.24
N ASN A 200 -3.06 9.57 -7.30
CA ASN A 200 -4.32 8.97 -7.73
C ASN A 200 -4.51 7.52 -7.24
N HIS A 201 -3.68 7.07 -6.30
CA HIS A 201 -3.85 5.77 -5.61
C HIS A 201 -3.96 6.00 -4.09
N PRO A 202 -4.97 6.77 -3.62
CA PRO A 202 -5.09 7.14 -2.22
C PRO A 202 -5.46 5.97 -1.29
N GLU A 203 -5.89 4.84 -1.83
CA GLU A 203 -6.22 3.61 -1.10
C GLU A 203 -4.96 2.89 -0.57
N SER A 204 -3.79 3.22 -1.12
CA SER A 204 -2.54 2.55 -0.77
C SER A 204 -2.10 2.80 0.67
N GLU A 205 -1.68 1.74 1.36
CA GLU A 205 -0.91 1.82 2.59
C GLU A 205 0.56 2.09 2.27
N PRO A 206 1.18 3.21 2.73
CA PRO A 206 2.56 3.52 2.42
C PRO A 206 3.56 2.43 2.83
N MET A 207 4.60 2.26 2.00
CA MET A 207 5.73 1.37 2.23
C MET A 207 6.98 1.96 1.58
N ALA A 208 8.17 1.63 2.10
CA ALA A 208 9.43 2.02 1.48
C ALA A 208 10.15 0.84 0.83
N ILE A 209 10.88 1.15 -0.24
CA ILE A 209 11.82 0.25 -0.90
C ILE A 209 13.19 0.91 -0.84
N GLY A 210 14.15 0.25 -0.18
CA GLY A 210 15.52 0.73 -0.09
C GLY A 210 16.39 -0.23 0.70
N ARG A 211 17.71 -0.14 0.51
CA ARG A 211 18.68 -1.08 1.11
C ARG A 211 18.66 -1.09 2.64
N ASN A 212 18.32 0.03 3.26
CA ASN A 212 18.35 0.19 4.71
C ASN A 212 17.00 -0.13 5.40
N PHE A 213 16.06 -0.70 4.66
CA PHE A 213 14.71 -1.09 5.09
C PHE A 213 14.56 -2.61 5.05
N LEU A 214 13.47 -3.16 5.59
CA LEU A 214 13.15 -4.57 5.41
C LEU A 214 13.12 -4.92 3.92
N VAL A 215 13.60 -6.11 3.55
CA VAL A 215 13.52 -6.58 2.15
C VAL A 215 12.06 -6.70 1.74
N LYS A 216 11.73 -6.25 0.53
CA LYS A 216 10.38 -6.27 -0.04
C LYS A 216 10.32 -7.27 -1.18
N ILE A 217 9.15 -7.88 -1.37
CA ILE A 217 8.88 -8.82 -2.47
C ILE A 217 7.75 -8.27 -3.34
N ASN A 218 7.68 -8.75 -4.58
CA ASN A 218 6.65 -8.38 -5.55
C ASN A 218 6.02 -9.64 -6.13
N ALA A 219 4.69 -9.66 -6.22
CA ALA A 219 3.93 -10.69 -6.93
C ALA A 219 3.44 -10.11 -8.26
N ASN A 220 3.61 -10.86 -9.35
CA ASN A 220 3.11 -10.46 -10.67
C ASN A 220 1.71 -11.04 -10.88
N ILE A 221 0.76 -10.18 -11.24
CA ILE A 221 -0.60 -10.55 -11.64
C ILE A 221 -0.87 -10.04 -13.07
N GLY A 222 -1.94 -10.52 -13.69
CA GLY A 222 -2.31 -10.10 -15.04
C GLY A 222 -3.30 -11.07 -15.71
N ASN A 223 -4.09 -10.51 -16.62
CA ASN A 223 -5.03 -11.25 -17.43
C ASN A 223 -4.39 -11.71 -18.76
N SER A 224 -5.01 -12.72 -19.37
CA SER A 224 -4.71 -13.16 -20.73
C SER A 224 -5.90 -12.85 -21.63
N ALA A 225 -5.66 -12.62 -22.91
CA ALA A 225 -6.71 -12.41 -23.91
C ALA A 225 -7.74 -13.57 -23.98
N VAL A 226 -7.38 -14.75 -23.46
CA VAL A 226 -8.12 -16.01 -23.60
C VAL A 226 -8.94 -16.38 -22.35
N ALA A 227 -8.63 -15.81 -21.18
CA ALA A 227 -9.36 -16.04 -19.93
C ALA A 227 -9.31 -14.76 -19.10
N SER A 228 -10.46 -14.08 -18.94
CA SER A 228 -10.53 -12.85 -18.16
C SER A 228 -11.87 -12.77 -17.45
N ASP A 229 -11.83 -12.91 -16.13
CA ASP A 229 -12.89 -12.48 -15.23
C ASP A 229 -12.26 -11.49 -14.24
N VAL A 230 -12.88 -10.31 -14.07
CA VAL A 230 -12.40 -9.25 -13.18
C VAL A 230 -12.24 -9.80 -11.77
N ALA A 231 -13.20 -10.60 -11.32
CA ALA A 231 -13.16 -11.22 -9.99
C ALA A 231 -11.90 -12.04 -9.76
N SER A 232 -11.56 -12.88 -10.75
CA SER A 232 -10.40 -13.75 -10.68
C SER A 232 -9.08 -12.96 -10.69
N GLU A 233 -9.02 -11.81 -11.37
CA GLU A 233 -7.85 -10.94 -11.32
C GLU A 233 -7.74 -10.18 -9.99
N VAL A 234 -8.86 -9.87 -9.34
CA VAL A 234 -8.87 -9.20 -8.02
C VAL A 234 -8.52 -10.17 -6.89
N ASP A 235 -8.79 -11.48 -7.03
CA ASP A 235 -8.44 -12.50 -6.03
C ASP A 235 -6.96 -12.93 -6.06
N LYS A 236 -6.25 -12.73 -7.18
CA LYS A 236 -4.80 -13.02 -7.30
C LYS A 236 -3.94 -12.07 -6.48
#